data_AF-A0A5N5FNG5-F1
#
_entry.id   AF-A0A5N5FNG5-F1
#
_cell.length_a   1.000
_cell.length_b   1.000
_cell.length_c   1.000
_cell.angle_alpha   90.00
_cell.angle_beta   90.00
_cell.angle_gamma   90.00
#
_symmetry.space_group_name_H-M   'P 1'
#
loop_
_entity.id
_entity.type
_entity.pdbx_description
1 polymer ?
#
loop_
_entity_poly.entity_id
_entity_poly.type
_entity_poly.pdbx_seq_one_letter_code
_entity_poly.pdbx_strand_id
1 'polypeptide(L)'
;MFDQIPARNRLCWNVTISRYVRCRRFEEALDMFRRMPGESNEKPDEATTVSTISACRALKNLEHGKEIHEYVRSELGFTTRTGNALLIMYVKLWSSE
;
A
#
# COMPACT_ATOMS: atom_id res chain seq x y z
N MET A 1 3.73 -6.97 -18.44
CA MET A 1 4.42 -5.70 -18.78
C MET A 1 5.32 -5.23 -17.63
N PHE A 2 4.80 -5.10 -16.40
CA PHE A 2 5.65 -4.79 -15.24
C PHE A 2 6.77 -5.82 -15.04
N ASP A 3 6.44 -7.11 -15.19
CA ASP A 3 7.42 -8.19 -14.99
C ASP A 3 8.56 -8.21 -16.04
N GLN A 4 8.40 -7.49 -17.16
CA GLN A 4 9.38 -7.42 -18.25
C GLN A 4 10.36 -6.25 -18.09
N ILE A 5 10.18 -5.39 -17.07
CA ILE A 5 11.09 -4.25 -16.81
C ILE A 5 12.34 -4.79 -16.10
N PRO A 6 13.55 -4.72 -16.70
CA PRO A 6 14.76 -5.35 -16.16
C PRO A 6 15.26 -4.70 -14.86
N ALA A 7 15.05 -3.40 -14.71
CA ALA A 7 15.42 -2.62 -13.54
C ALA A 7 14.21 -1.80 -13.08
N ARG A 8 13.42 -2.36 -12.17
CA ARG A 8 12.24 -1.68 -11.61
C ARG A 8 12.70 -0.73 -10.52
N ASN A 9 12.77 0.55 -10.87
CA ASN A 9 12.99 1.60 -9.89
C ASN A 9 11.69 1.90 -9.11
N ARG A 10 11.79 2.69 -8.05
CA ARG A 10 10.66 3.08 -7.19
C ARG A 10 9.48 3.64 -7.98
N LEU A 11 9.75 4.48 -8.99
CA LEU A 11 8.70 5.08 -9.81
C LEU A 11 7.83 4.02 -10.51
N CYS A 12 8.45 2.97 -11.05
CA CYS A 12 7.71 1.87 -11.69
C CYS A 12 6.73 1.20 -10.72
N TRP A 13 7.16 0.92 -9.48
CA TRP A 13 6.30 0.33 -8.44
C TRP A 13 5.15 1.26 -8.07
N ASN A 14 5.44 2.54 -7.79
CA ASN A 14 4.46 3.53 -7.40
C ASN A 14 3.36 3.72 -8.47
N VAL A 15 3.76 3.81 -9.75
CA VAL A 15 2.83 3.93 -10.88
C VAL A 15 1.96 2.69 -11.00
N THR A 16 2.54 1.50 -10.83
CA THR A 16 1.83 0.23 -10.97
C THR A 16 0.81 0.03 -9.86
N ILE A 17 1.20 0.26 -8.60
CA ILE A 17 0.30 0.22 -7.44
C ILE A 17 -0.82 1.24 -7.62
N SER A 18 -0.49 2.50 -7.92
CA SER A 18 -1.49 3.56 -8.12
C SER A 18 -2.47 3.22 -9.25
N ARG A 19 -1.99 2.62 -10.34
CA ARG A 19 -2.83 2.15 -11.44
C ARG A 19 -3.80 1.07 -10.97
N TYR A 20 -3.32 0.05 -10.25
CA TYR A 20 -4.18 -1.00 -9.72
C TYR A 20 -5.26 -0.45 -8.78
N VAL A 21 -4.89 0.46 -7.87
CA VAL A 21 -5.86 1.16 -6.99
C VAL A 21 -6.91 1.91 -7.81
N ARG A 22 -6.50 2.68 -8.83
CA ARG A 22 -7.43 3.42 -9.70
C ARG A 22 -8.35 2.50 -10.50
N CYS A 23 -7.86 1.33 -10.91
CA CYS A 23 -8.64 0.31 -11.61
C CYS A 23 -9.47 -0.56 -10.66
N ARG A 24 -9.55 -0.25 -9.37
CA ARG A 24 -10.24 -1.05 -8.34
C ARG A 24 -9.73 -2.49 -8.20
N ARG A 25 -8.49 -2.73 -8.63
CA ARG A 25 -7.76 -4.00 -8.53
C ARG A 25 -6.95 -4.01 -7.24
N PHE A 26 -7.67 -4.01 -6.11
CA PHE A 26 -7.09 -3.70 -4.81
C PHE A 26 -6.21 -4.83 -4.26
N GLU A 27 -6.55 -6.09 -4.56
CA GLU A 27 -5.71 -7.24 -4.17
C GLU A 27 -4.39 -7.22 -4.90
N GLU A 28 -4.39 -6.90 -6.20
CA GLU A 28 -3.17 -6.77 -6.97
C GLU A 28 -2.33 -5.57 -6.53
N ALA A 29 -2.98 -4.46 -6.11
CA ALA A 29 -2.24 -3.34 -5.51
C ALA A 29 -1.50 -3.76 -4.23
N LEU A 30 -2.13 -4.60 -3.40
CA LEU A 30 -1.50 -5.16 -2.19
C LEU A 30 -0.38 -6.14 -2.50
N ASP A 31 -0.59 -7.03 -3.46
CA ASP A 31 0.43 -7.96 -3.91
C ASP A 31 1.70 -7.22 -4.37
N MET A 32 1.53 -6.17 -5.19
CA MET A 32 2.64 -5.34 -5.62
C MET A 32 3.36 -4.64 -4.45
N PHE A 33 2.62 -4.17 -3.44
CA PHE A 33 3.21 -3.57 -2.24
C PHE A 33 4.09 -4.57 -1.48
N ARG A 34 3.64 -5.83 -1.33
CA ARG A 34 4.38 -6.91 -0.66
C ARG A 34 5.59 -7.39 -1.43
N ARG A 35 5.50 -7.43 -2.76
CA ARG A 35 6.58 -7.88 -3.65
C ARG A 35 7.74 -6.88 -3.72
N MET A 36 7.47 -5.59 -3.53
CA MET A 36 8.45 -4.52 -3.74
C MET A 36 9.77 -4.70 -2.94
N PRO A 37 9.76 -5.00 -1.63
CA PRO A 37 10.99 -5.21 -0.86
C PRO A 37 11.73 -6.51 -1.20
N GLY A 38 11.05 -7.52 -1.76
CA GLY A 38 11.64 -8.80 -2.13
C GLY A 38 12.19 -8.86 -3.55
N GLU A 39 11.65 -8.04 -4.46
CA GLU A 39 12.03 -8.00 -5.89
C GLU A 39 12.91 -6.80 -6.24
N SER A 40 13.17 -5.89 -5.30
CA SER A 40 14.04 -4.73 -5.52
C SER A 40 14.65 -4.24 -4.20
N ASN A 41 15.73 -3.45 -4.29
CA ASN A 41 16.29 -2.73 -3.14
C ASN A 41 15.45 -1.49 -2.75
N GLU A 42 14.27 -1.31 -3.37
CA GLU A 42 13.37 -0.20 -3.11
C GLU A 42 12.32 -0.59 -2.07
N LYS A 43 11.96 0.38 -1.24
CA LYS A 43 10.91 0.23 -0.22
C LYS A 43 9.71 1.09 -0.58
N PRO A 44 8.48 0.65 -0.29
CA PRO A 44 7.31 1.50 -0.40
C PRO A 44 7.49 2.82 0.36
N ASP A 45 7.31 3.93 -0.35
CA ASP A 45 7.37 5.27 0.23
C ASP A 45 6.01 5.69 0.82
N GLU A 46 5.95 6.91 1.35
CA GLU A 46 4.75 7.49 1.95
C GLU A 46 3.56 7.50 0.97
N ALA A 47 3.78 7.92 -0.28
CA ALA A 47 2.73 8.01 -1.28
C ALA A 47 2.18 6.63 -1.66
N THR A 48 3.07 5.65 -1.80
CA THR A 48 2.72 4.26 -2.10
C THR A 48 1.94 3.63 -0.97
N THR A 49 2.40 3.84 0.26
CA THR A 49 1.75 3.33 1.47
C THR A 49 0.34 3.91 1.63
N VAL A 50 0.16 5.22 1.48
CA VAL A 50 -1.16 5.87 1.55
C VAL A 50 -2.12 5.38 0.44
N SER A 51 -1.59 5.15 -0.76
CA SER A 51 -2.37 4.59 -1.87
C SER A 51 -2.84 3.16 -1.55
N THR A 52 -1.96 2.36 -0.95
CA THR A 52 -2.24 0.97 -0.57
C THR A 52 -3.23 0.89 0.59
N ILE A 53 -3.14 1.77 1.60
CA ILE A 53 -4.15 1.88 2.68
C ILE A 53 -5.55 2.16 2.12
N SER A 54 -5.64 2.98 1.06
CA SER A 54 -6.91 3.26 0.39
C SER A 54 -7.49 2.01 -0.29
N ALA A 55 -6.63 1.11 -0.78
CA ALA A 55 -7.01 -0.18 -1.33
C ALA A 55 -7.55 -1.13 -0.23
N CYS A 56 -6.87 -1.23 0.92
CA CYS A 56 -7.33 -2.03 2.06
C CYS A 56 -8.72 -1.62 2.53
N ARG A 57 -8.95 -0.31 2.61
CA ARG A 57 -10.25 0.25 2.99
C ARG A 57 -11.37 -0.17 2.03
N ALA A 58 -11.07 -0.28 0.74
CA ALA A 58 -12.04 -0.72 -0.27
C ALA A 58 -12.33 -2.23 -0.20
N LEU A 59 -11.32 -3.03 0.17
CA LEU A 59 -11.46 -4.48 0.38
C LEU A 59 -12.17 -4.85 1.70
N LYS A 60 -12.42 -3.87 2.58
CA LYS A 60 -13.02 -4.09 3.90
C LYS A 60 -12.30 -5.16 4.75
N ASN A 61 -10.99 -5.29 4.58
CA ASN A 61 -10.20 -6.31 5.24
C ASN A 61 -9.22 -5.67 6.24
N LEU A 62 -9.47 -5.90 7.52
CA LEU A 62 -8.70 -5.33 8.62
C LEU A 62 -7.28 -5.88 8.71
N GLU A 63 -7.07 -7.14 8.34
CA GLU A 63 -5.73 -7.76 8.41
C GLU A 63 -4.75 -7.10 7.44
N HIS A 64 -5.20 -6.77 6.23
CA HIS A 64 -4.42 -5.97 5.29
C HIS A 64 -4.09 -4.58 5.83
N GLY A 65 -5.01 -3.98 6.61
CA GLY A 65 -4.75 -2.71 7.29
C GLY A 65 -3.69 -2.82 8.37
N LYS A 66 -3.72 -3.88 9.17
CA LYS A 66 -2.73 -4.15 10.24
C LYS A 66 -1.34 -4.41 9.67
N GLU A 67 -1.23 -5.16 8.59
CA GLU A 67 0.03 -5.42 7.89
C GLU A 67 0.71 -4.10 7.46
N ILE A 68 -0.04 -3.20 6.82
CA ILE A 68 0.51 -1.90 6.40
C ILE A 68 0.83 -1.01 7.61
N HIS A 69 0.01 -1.06 8.66
CA HIS A 69 0.30 -0.33 9.89
C HIS A 69 1.63 -0.80 10.51
N GLU A 70 1.89 -2.11 10.54
CA GLU A 70 3.17 -2.62 11.02
C GLU A 70 4.33 -2.11 10.16
N TYR A 71 4.20 -2.15 8.83
CA TYR A 71 5.21 -1.59 7.93
C TYR A 71 5.46 -0.10 8.17
N VAL A 72 4.41 0.70 8.39
CA VAL A 72 4.54 2.12 8.74
C VAL A 72 5.32 2.29 10.04
N ARG A 73 5.10 1.43 11.02
CA ARG A 73 5.77 1.51 12.33
C ARG A 73 7.24 1.11 12.27
N SER A 74 7.57 0.04 11.55
CA SER A 74 8.91 -0.56 11.55
C SER A 74 9.86 0.02 10.50
N GLU A 75 9.35 0.38 9.31
CA GLU A 75 10.20 0.71 8.16
C GLU A 75 10.08 2.17 7.69
N LEU A 76 8.86 2.73 7.68
CA LEU A 76 8.61 4.06 7.09
C LEU A 76 8.62 5.20 8.12
N GLY A 77 8.11 4.95 9.33
CA GLY A 77 7.81 5.96 10.33
C GLY A 77 6.42 6.60 10.15
N PHE A 78 5.86 7.10 11.26
CA PHE A 78 4.60 7.83 11.24
C PHE A 78 4.82 9.28 10.81
N THR A 79 4.06 9.71 9.82
CA THR A 79 3.91 11.11 9.41
C THR A 79 2.45 11.52 9.62
N THR A 80 2.17 12.82 9.53
CA THR A 80 0.78 13.30 9.54
C THR A 80 -0.07 12.64 8.44
N ARG A 81 0.52 12.37 7.27
CA ARG A 81 -0.21 11.78 6.14
C ARG A 81 -0.50 10.30 6.36
N THR A 82 0.49 9.52 6.81
CA THR A 82 0.29 8.08 7.08
C THR A 82 -0.61 7.87 8.28
N GLY A 83 -0.45 8.67 9.34
CA GLY A 83 -1.33 8.68 10.51
C GLY A 83 -2.79 8.95 10.15
N ASN A 84 -3.05 10.01 9.35
CA ASN A 84 -4.40 10.32 8.90
C ASN A 84 -5.00 9.21 8.03
N ALA A 85 -4.21 8.63 7.12
CA ALA A 85 -4.67 7.53 6.27
C ALA A 85 -5.05 6.28 7.10
N LEU A 86 -4.20 5.89 8.06
CA LEU A 86 -4.44 4.76 8.96
C LEU A 86 -5.67 5.01 9.85
N LEU A 87 -5.80 6.20 10.43
CA LEU A 87 -6.96 6.55 11.25
C LEU A 87 -8.27 6.40 10.46
N ILE A 88 -8.31 6.96 9.25
CA ILE A 88 -9.48 6.86 8.36
C ILE A 88 -9.77 5.39 8.02
N MET A 89 -8.75 4.57 7.81
CA MET A 89 -8.90 3.15 7.54
C MET A 89 -9.50 2.41 8.74
N TYR A 90 -8.94 2.57 9.93
CA TYR A 90 -9.45 1.93 11.15
C TYR A 90 -10.88 2.35 11.48
N VAL A 91 -11.17 3.66 11.45
CA VAL A 91 -12.52 4.17 11.76
C VAL A 91 -13.57 3.57 10.82
N LYS A 92 -13.29 3.52 9.51
CA LYS A 92 -14.27 2.99 8.54
C LYS A 92 -14.44 1.48 8.58
N LEU A 93 -13.37 0.74 8.86
CA LEU A 93 -13.44 -0.72 8.95
C LEU A 93 -14.12 -1.15 10.25
N TRP A 94 -13.86 -0.44 11.34
CA TRP A 94 -14.47 -0.73 12.63
C TRP A 94 -15.94 -0.30 12.69
N SER A 95 -16.35 0.76 11.99
CA SER A 95 -17.77 1.15 11.87
C SER A 95 -18.59 0.25 10.94
N SER A 96 -17.98 -0.80 10.35
CA SER A 96 -18.64 -1.73 9.42
C SER A 96 -18.81 -3.14 9.98
N GLU A 97 -18.43 -3.36 11.24
CA GLU A 97 -18.83 -4.49 12.09
C GLU A 97 -20.15 -4.17 12.80
#